data_AF-A0A9E5GR84-F1
#
_entry.id   AF-A0A9E5GR84-F1
#
_cell.length_a   1.000
_cell.length_b   1.000
_cell.length_c   1.000
_cell.angle_alpha   90.00
_cell.angle_beta   90.00
_cell.angle_gamma   90.00
#
_symmetry.space_group_name_H-M   'P 1'
#
loop_
_entity.id
_entity.type
_entity.pdbx_description
1 polymer ?
#
loop_
_entity_poly.entity_id
_entity_poly.type
_entity_poly.pdbx_seq_one_letter_code
_entity_poly.pdbx_strand_id
1 'polypeptide(L)'
;MRFKIILKLAFKNLIERKMRSILTISAVGISIGSIVFLVSLGFGLQRASLGQIANIEELKNLDVTSGKSKIIEVNDAAVTKIKGIANVEEASPFSQYATKIKYKESEIEGIIYGKDSTFLKLEGPTLKYGSIYKIDASNEALLSLSAIKRLGINNPPDILGKEISTAAKISSDYLEDKSAKSLNADFKLKVVGIIDNSETAYLYTPLVNFTDLGVVKYSGLKVQTNAKENLPLVKKQIETFGFKTTSLNDTVAQINEFFRIFQYVLIGFGTIAIIVACLGMFNTLTIMVPKI
;
A
#
# COMPACT_ATOMS: atom_id res chain seq x y z
N MET A 1 -11.42 23.63 -57.20
CA MET A 1 -10.98 25.04 -57.25
C MET A 1 -11.62 25.93 -56.17
N ARG A 2 -12.93 25.85 -55.92
CA ARG A 2 -13.67 26.74 -54.98
C ARG A 2 -13.23 26.67 -53.50
N PHE A 3 -13.01 25.48 -52.92
CA PHE A 3 -12.63 25.34 -51.50
C PHE A 3 -11.29 26.00 -51.16
N LYS A 4 -10.25 25.78 -51.98
CA LYS A 4 -8.93 26.42 -51.81
C LYS A 4 -9.02 27.95 -51.86
N ILE A 5 -9.91 28.49 -52.69
CA ILE A 5 -10.12 29.94 -52.82
C ILE A 5 -10.77 30.49 -51.55
N ILE A 6 -11.83 29.85 -51.05
CA ILE A 6 -12.51 30.23 -49.79
C ILE A 6 -11.54 30.17 -48.60
N LEU A 7 -10.73 29.10 -48.50
CA LEU A 7 -9.74 28.96 -47.44
C LEU A 7 -8.68 30.08 -47.49
N LYS A 8 -8.19 30.42 -48.70
CA LYS A 8 -7.22 31.52 -48.90
C LYS A 8 -7.81 32.88 -48.52
N LEU A 9 -9.07 33.14 -48.87
CA LEU A 9 -9.80 34.34 -48.47
C LEU A 9 -10.00 34.42 -46.94
N ALA A 10 -10.38 33.31 -46.30
CA ALA A 10 -10.55 33.24 -44.86
C ALA A 10 -9.24 33.49 -44.10
N PHE A 11 -8.13 32.87 -44.51
CA PHE A 11 -6.82 33.10 -43.93
C PHE A 11 -6.35 34.55 -44.12
N LYS A 12 -6.55 35.13 -45.30
CA LYS A 12 -6.23 36.54 -45.55
C LYS A 12 -7.00 37.47 -44.60
N ASN A 13 -8.30 37.24 -44.43
CA ASN A 13 -9.15 38.01 -43.50
C ASN A 13 -8.71 37.87 -42.02
N LEU A 14 -8.28 36.68 -41.59
CA LEU A 14 -7.74 36.48 -40.24
C LEU A 14 -6.42 37.24 -40.02
N ILE A 15 -5.56 37.30 -41.05
CA ILE A 15 -4.26 37.99 -41.02
C ILE A 15 -4.41 39.50 -41.09
N GLU A 16 -5.46 40.04 -41.73
CA GLU A 16 -5.71 41.50 -41.77
C GLU A 16 -6.15 42.04 -40.40
N ARG A 17 -6.77 41.21 -39.54
CA ARG A 17 -7.23 41.59 -38.19
C ARG A 17 -6.38 40.96 -37.07
N LYS A 18 -5.05 41.07 -37.20
CA LYS A 18 -4.03 40.41 -36.35
C LYS A 18 -4.34 40.40 -34.85
N MET A 19 -4.60 41.56 -34.24
CA MET A 19 -4.77 41.67 -32.79
C MET A 19 -5.94 40.85 -32.26
N ARG A 20 -7.07 40.87 -32.97
CA ARG A 20 -8.27 40.17 -32.53
C ARG A 20 -8.12 38.67 -32.75
N SER A 21 -7.63 38.27 -33.91
CA SER A 21 -7.36 36.86 -34.24
C SER A 21 -6.36 36.24 -33.24
N ILE A 22 -5.28 36.95 -32.88
CA ILE A 22 -4.30 36.47 -31.91
C ILE A 22 -4.93 36.31 -30.53
N LEU A 23 -5.68 37.32 -30.03
CA LEU A 23 -6.28 37.25 -28.71
C LEU A 23 -7.26 36.07 -28.57
N THR A 24 -8.09 35.84 -29.60
CA THR A 24 -9.07 34.75 -29.61
C THR A 24 -8.42 33.37 -29.75
N ILE A 25 -7.43 33.23 -30.64
CA ILE A 25 -6.70 31.96 -30.82
C ILE A 25 -5.91 31.61 -29.55
N SER A 26 -5.23 32.58 -28.94
CA SER A 26 -4.50 32.37 -27.70
C SER A 26 -5.42 32.02 -26.54
N ALA A 27 -6.59 32.67 -26.42
CA ALA A 27 -7.56 32.34 -25.39
C ALA A 27 -8.04 30.88 -25.49
N VAL A 28 -8.46 30.45 -26.69
CA VAL A 28 -8.88 29.07 -26.94
C VAL A 28 -7.71 28.09 -26.73
N GLY A 29 -6.51 28.45 -27.18
CA GLY A 29 -5.30 27.66 -27.03
C GLY A 29 -4.90 27.45 -25.57
N ILE A 30 -4.93 28.50 -24.76
CA ILE A 30 -4.65 28.44 -23.32
C ILE A 30 -5.71 27.60 -22.61
N SER A 31 -7.00 27.78 -22.95
CA SER A 31 -8.08 26.98 -22.36
C SER A 31 -7.92 25.48 -22.64
N ILE A 32 -7.78 25.10 -23.91
CA ILE A 32 -7.63 23.69 -24.30
C ILE A 32 -6.31 23.14 -23.74
N GLY A 33 -5.22 23.89 -23.83
CA GLY A 33 -3.91 23.50 -23.32
C GLY A 33 -3.93 23.24 -21.82
N SER A 34 -4.60 24.09 -21.04
CA SER A 34 -4.73 23.93 -19.59
C SER A 34 -5.54 22.69 -19.22
N ILE A 35 -6.62 22.39 -19.94
CA ILE A 35 -7.43 21.18 -19.72
C ILE A 35 -6.59 19.93 -20.01
N VAL A 36 -5.93 19.88 -21.17
CA VAL A 36 -5.10 18.74 -21.58
C VAL A 36 -3.96 18.54 -20.57
N PHE A 37 -3.33 19.63 -20.13
CA PHE A 37 -2.28 19.59 -19.11
C PHE A 37 -2.80 19.00 -17.80
N LEU A 38 -3.91 19.52 -17.26
CA LEU A 38 -4.47 19.06 -15.98
C LEU A 38 -4.92 17.59 -16.03
N VAL A 39 -5.55 17.17 -17.12
CA VAL A 39 -5.96 15.77 -17.32
C VAL A 39 -4.74 14.86 -17.41
N SER A 40 -3.73 15.25 -18.19
CA SER A 40 -2.48 14.47 -18.33
C SER A 40 -1.73 14.36 -17.00
N LEU A 41 -1.66 15.46 -16.24
CA LEU A 41 -1.08 15.51 -14.91
C LEU A 41 -1.85 14.60 -13.94
N GLY A 42 -3.19 14.60 -14.00
CA GLY A 42 -4.03 13.71 -13.21
C GLY A 42 -3.72 12.22 -13.46
N PHE A 43 -3.63 11.80 -14.73
CA PHE A 43 -3.24 10.42 -15.07
C PHE A 43 -1.79 10.11 -14.67
N GLY A 44 -0.88 11.07 -14.81
CA GLY A 44 0.51 10.94 -14.39
C GLY A 44 0.62 10.71 -12.88
N LEU A 45 -0.08 11.51 -12.07
CA LEU A 45 -0.13 11.36 -10.62
C LEU A 45 -0.81 10.06 -10.20
N GLN A 46 -1.89 9.64 -10.87
CA GLN A 46 -2.53 8.35 -10.61
C GLN A 46 -1.54 7.19 -10.82
N ARG A 47 -0.81 7.19 -11.94
CA ARG A 47 0.20 6.18 -12.24
C ARG A 47 1.39 6.23 -11.27
N ALA A 48 1.85 7.41 -10.91
CA ALA A 48 2.94 7.57 -9.95
C ALA A 48 2.55 7.06 -8.55
N SER A 49 1.31 7.31 -8.12
CA SER A 49 0.78 6.82 -6.86
C SER A 49 0.61 5.30 -6.86
N LEU A 50 0.05 4.72 -7.94
CA LEU A 50 -0.10 3.27 -8.08
C LEU A 50 1.25 2.56 -8.27
N GLY A 51 2.22 3.19 -8.92
CA GLY A 51 3.56 2.64 -9.15
C GLY A 51 4.39 2.48 -7.88
N GLN A 52 4.02 3.15 -6.78
CA GLN A 52 4.63 2.90 -5.46
C GLN A 52 4.17 1.57 -4.85
N ILE A 53 3.12 0.96 -5.40
CA ILE A 53 2.56 -0.31 -4.95
C ILE A 53 3.29 -1.41 -5.71
N ALA A 54 4.48 -1.77 -5.22
CA ALA A 54 5.47 -2.55 -5.96
C ALA A 54 5.12 -4.05 -6.10
N ASN A 55 4.36 -4.64 -5.18
CA ASN A 55 4.13 -6.08 -5.15
C ASN A 55 2.74 -6.46 -5.67
N ILE A 56 2.69 -6.90 -6.93
CA ILE A 56 1.48 -7.46 -7.56
C ILE A 56 0.98 -8.69 -6.79
N GLU A 57 1.89 -9.44 -6.17
CA GLU A 57 1.55 -10.59 -5.30
C GLU A 57 0.80 -10.16 -4.03
N GLU A 58 1.12 -9.01 -3.44
CA GLU A 58 0.40 -8.48 -2.28
C GLU A 58 -1.04 -8.04 -2.64
N LEU A 59 -1.33 -7.79 -3.91
CA LEU A 59 -2.69 -7.45 -4.36
C LEU A 59 -3.65 -8.64 -4.28
N LYS A 60 -3.15 -9.86 -4.06
CA LYS A 60 -3.94 -11.07 -3.82
C LYS A 60 -4.10 -11.39 -2.33
N ASN A 61 -3.44 -10.62 -1.46
CA ASN A 61 -3.39 -10.87 -0.03
C ASN A 61 -4.45 -10.05 0.71
N LEU A 62 -4.97 -10.64 1.79
CA LEU A 62 -5.79 -9.97 2.80
C LEU A 62 -5.14 -10.14 4.16
N ASP A 63 -5.05 -9.04 4.89
CA ASP A 63 -4.75 -9.06 6.31
C ASP A 63 -6.06 -9.21 7.09
N VAL A 64 -6.13 -10.21 7.94
CA VAL A 64 -7.28 -10.57 8.75
C VAL A 64 -6.91 -10.36 10.22
N THR A 65 -7.75 -9.63 10.93
CA THR A 65 -7.59 -9.36 12.36
C THR A 65 -8.91 -9.60 13.09
N SER A 66 -8.83 -9.74 14.41
CA SER A 66 -10.02 -9.84 15.26
C SER A 66 -10.92 -8.61 15.07
N GLY A 67 -12.24 -8.85 15.02
CA GLY A 67 -13.23 -7.78 15.01
C GLY A 67 -13.26 -6.98 16.32
N LYS A 68 -14.00 -5.86 16.34
CA LYS A 68 -14.12 -4.98 17.52
C LYS A 68 -14.65 -5.69 18.77
N SER A 69 -15.39 -6.77 18.59
CA SER A 69 -16.13 -7.45 19.66
C SER A 69 -15.25 -8.21 20.64
N LYS A 70 -13.94 -8.41 20.40
CA LYS A 70 -13.02 -9.31 21.16
C LYS A 70 -13.49 -10.77 21.34
N ILE A 71 -14.73 -11.10 20.97
CA ILE A 71 -15.33 -12.44 21.01
C ILE A 71 -14.71 -13.36 19.96
N ILE A 72 -14.34 -12.79 18.81
CA ILE A 72 -13.76 -13.54 17.70
C ILE A 72 -12.27 -13.32 17.73
N GLU A 73 -11.55 -14.42 17.91
CA GLU A 73 -10.11 -14.45 18.12
C GLU A 73 -9.45 -15.17 16.95
N VAL A 74 -8.26 -14.70 16.57
CA VAL A 74 -7.44 -15.40 15.58
C VAL A 74 -6.66 -16.48 16.33
N ASN A 75 -7.08 -17.73 16.19
CA ASN A 75 -6.45 -18.92 16.77
C ASN A 75 -6.35 -20.02 15.70
N ASP A 76 -5.81 -21.19 16.03
CA ASP A 76 -5.65 -22.31 15.10
C ASP A 76 -6.97 -22.75 14.44
N ALA A 77 -8.07 -22.71 15.19
CA ALA A 77 -9.40 -23.02 14.65
C ALA A 77 -9.82 -21.98 13.59
N ALA A 78 -9.56 -20.70 13.82
CA ALA A 78 -9.82 -19.64 12.85
C ALA A 78 -8.95 -19.79 11.60
N VAL A 79 -7.65 -20.09 11.77
CA VAL A 79 -6.72 -20.31 10.66
C VAL A 79 -7.19 -21.48 9.80
N THR A 80 -7.53 -22.60 10.42
CA THR A 80 -8.03 -23.81 9.72
C THR A 80 -9.34 -23.53 9.00
N LYS A 81 -10.28 -22.82 9.65
CA LYS A 81 -11.56 -22.45 9.06
C LYS A 81 -11.40 -21.53 7.86
N ILE A 82 -10.50 -20.55 7.93
CA ILE A 82 -10.24 -19.61 6.84
C ILE A 82 -9.49 -20.29 5.70
N LYS A 83 -8.53 -21.18 5.99
CA LYS A 83 -7.83 -21.98 4.99
C LYS A 83 -8.78 -22.91 4.22
N GLY A 84 -9.87 -23.36 4.84
CA GLY A 84 -10.90 -24.18 4.20
C GLY A 84 -11.87 -23.43 3.28
N ILE A 85 -11.78 -22.10 3.18
CA ILE A 85 -12.63 -21.31 2.29
C ILE A 85 -12.23 -21.54 0.83
N ALA A 86 -13.21 -21.72 -0.06
CA ALA A 86 -12.94 -21.83 -1.50
C ALA A 86 -12.20 -20.58 -2.02
N ASN A 87 -11.17 -20.80 -2.86
CA ASN A 87 -10.28 -19.77 -3.42
C ASN A 87 -9.22 -19.19 -2.46
N VAL A 88 -9.14 -19.67 -1.23
CA VAL A 88 -7.98 -19.43 -0.37
C VAL A 88 -6.88 -20.41 -0.75
N GLU A 89 -5.71 -19.86 -1.10
CA GLU A 89 -4.52 -20.64 -1.43
C GLU A 89 -3.68 -20.91 -0.18
N GLU A 90 -3.49 -19.88 0.64
CA GLU A 90 -2.71 -19.98 1.87
C GLU A 90 -3.28 -19.08 2.97
N ALA A 91 -3.11 -19.50 4.22
CA ALA A 91 -3.52 -18.73 5.39
C ALA A 91 -2.45 -18.90 6.48
N SER A 92 -1.63 -17.88 6.68
CA SER A 92 -0.51 -17.90 7.62
C SER A 92 -0.74 -16.93 8.79
N PRO A 93 -0.80 -17.41 10.05
CA PRO A 93 -0.92 -16.54 11.21
C PRO A 93 0.37 -15.77 11.48
N PHE A 94 0.25 -14.71 12.27
CA PHE A 94 1.40 -14.02 12.86
C PHE A 94 1.07 -13.46 14.24
N SER A 95 2.10 -13.32 15.06
CA SER A 95 2.03 -12.65 16.36
C SER A 95 2.94 -11.44 16.38
N GLN A 96 2.56 -10.40 17.12
CA GLN A 96 3.40 -9.22 17.32
C GLN A 96 3.36 -8.78 18.79
N TYR A 97 4.52 -8.48 19.34
CA TYR A 97 4.66 -8.04 20.73
C TYR A 97 5.68 -6.91 20.85
N ALA A 98 5.48 -6.04 21.84
CA ALA A 98 6.51 -5.10 22.22
C ALA A 98 7.70 -5.87 22.81
N THR A 99 8.92 -5.51 22.40
CA THR A 99 10.14 -6.13 22.88
C THR A 99 11.21 -5.11 23.15
N LYS A 100 12.13 -5.45 24.06
CA LYS A 100 13.45 -4.84 24.10
C LYS A 100 14.39 -5.68 23.25
N ILE A 101 15.27 -5.05 22.48
CA ILE A 101 16.29 -5.69 21.65
C ILE A 101 17.64 -5.26 22.23
N LYS A 102 18.42 -6.23 22.68
CA LYS A 102 19.74 -6.01 23.28
C LYS A 102 20.83 -6.65 22.43
N TYR A 103 21.87 -5.87 22.17
CA TYR A 103 23.10 -6.33 21.55
C TYR A 103 24.29 -5.65 22.24
N LYS A 104 25.17 -6.46 22.87
CA LYS A 104 26.25 -5.97 23.74
C LYS A 104 25.67 -5.05 24.84
N GLU A 105 26.23 -3.84 24.99
CA GLU A 105 25.80 -2.82 25.96
C GLU A 105 24.62 -1.96 25.45
N SER A 106 24.19 -2.14 24.20
CA SER A 106 23.13 -1.35 23.61
C SER A 106 21.78 -2.06 23.74
N GLU A 107 20.77 -1.33 24.20
CA GLU A 107 19.39 -1.81 24.35
C GLU A 107 18.43 -0.79 23.72
N ILE A 108 17.50 -1.27 22.91
CA ILE A 108 16.48 -0.43 22.26
C ILE A 108 15.10 -1.07 22.38
N GLU A 109 14.07 -0.24 22.35
CA GLU A 109 12.69 -0.71 22.23
C GLU A 109 12.30 -0.93 20.76
N GLY A 110 11.57 -2.01 20.51
CA GLY A 110 11.07 -2.38 19.19
C GLY A 110 9.89 -3.35 19.25
N ILE A 111 9.56 -3.91 18.09
CA ILE A 111 8.49 -4.90 17.94
C ILE A 111 9.11 -6.23 17.47
N ILE A 112 8.74 -7.32 18.12
CA ILE A 112 9.05 -8.66 17.65
C ILE A 112 7.83 -9.24 16.96
N TYR A 113 8.01 -9.76 15.74
CA TYR A 113 6.98 -10.46 15.02
C TYR A 113 7.31 -11.95 14.93
N GLY A 114 6.38 -12.79 15.36
CA GLY A 114 6.35 -14.22 15.08
C GLY A 114 5.71 -14.44 13.72
N LYS A 115 6.51 -14.83 12.72
CA LYS A 115 6.06 -15.08 11.34
C LYS A 115 6.71 -16.36 10.87
N ASP A 116 6.03 -17.23 10.16
CA ASP A 116 6.68 -18.40 9.57
C ASP A 116 7.19 -18.10 8.15
N SER A 117 8.01 -19.00 7.61
CA SER A 117 8.60 -18.86 6.28
C SER A 117 7.53 -18.68 5.20
N THR A 118 6.38 -19.34 5.35
CA THR A 118 5.20 -19.15 4.51
C THR A 118 4.69 -17.72 4.59
N PHE A 119 4.54 -17.14 5.79
CA PHE A 119 4.13 -15.74 5.94
C PHE A 119 5.09 -14.79 5.22
N LEU A 120 6.39 -14.99 5.38
CA LEU A 120 7.39 -14.14 4.74
C LEU A 120 7.36 -14.23 3.22
N LYS A 121 7.10 -15.42 2.65
CA LYS A 121 6.92 -15.57 1.21
C LYS A 121 5.70 -14.80 0.72
N LEU A 122 4.60 -14.82 1.47
CA LEU A 122 3.40 -14.06 1.15
C LEU A 122 3.62 -12.54 1.23
N GLU A 123 4.40 -12.09 2.21
CA GLU A 123 4.69 -10.67 2.43
C GLU A 123 5.77 -10.12 1.47
N GLY A 124 6.67 -10.97 0.97
CA GLY A 124 7.73 -10.56 0.05
C GLY A 124 8.64 -9.44 0.59
N PRO A 125 9.16 -9.53 1.83
CA PRO A 125 9.92 -8.43 2.41
C PRO A 125 11.21 -8.16 1.63
N THR A 126 11.52 -6.88 1.40
CA THR A 126 12.77 -6.46 0.76
C THR A 126 13.96 -6.76 1.67
N LEU A 127 14.69 -7.81 1.33
CA LEU A 127 15.91 -8.20 2.02
C LEU A 127 17.10 -7.41 1.48
N LYS A 128 17.84 -6.72 2.34
CA LYS A 128 19.08 -6.01 1.95
C LYS A 128 20.31 -6.89 2.05
N TYR A 129 20.36 -7.72 3.08
CA TYR A 129 21.50 -8.60 3.33
C TYR A 129 21.04 -9.92 3.96
N GLY A 130 21.81 -10.98 3.75
CA GLY A 130 21.57 -12.30 4.33
C GLY A 130 20.49 -13.09 3.60
N SER A 131 19.74 -13.91 4.34
CA SER A 131 18.61 -14.71 3.83
C SER A 131 17.43 -14.69 4.80
N ILE A 132 16.24 -15.08 4.34
CA ILE A 132 15.16 -15.53 5.23
C ILE A 132 15.61 -16.77 6.02
N TYR A 133 14.96 -17.02 7.17
CA TYR A 133 15.24 -18.22 7.94
C TYR A 133 14.89 -19.48 7.14
N LYS A 134 15.72 -20.51 7.30
CA LYS A 134 15.61 -21.76 6.52
C LYS A 134 14.61 -22.74 7.11
N ILE A 135 14.47 -22.71 8.44
CA ILE A 135 13.70 -23.67 9.23
C ILE A 135 12.86 -22.89 10.23
N ASP A 136 11.56 -23.12 10.23
CA ASP A 136 10.62 -22.44 11.13
C ASP A 136 10.81 -22.85 12.61
N ALA A 137 11.61 -23.87 12.90
CA ALA A 137 12.04 -24.26 14.25
C ALA A 137 13.41 -23.67 14.69
N SER A 138 13.94 -22.69 13.96
CA SER A 138 15.25 -22.12 14.28
C SER A 138 15.15 -20.87 15.15
N ASN A 139 16.12 -20.69 16.05
CA ASN A 139 16.31 -19.44 16.80
C ASN A 139 16.98 -18.38 15.91
N GLU A 140 16.40 -18.14 14.73
CA GLU A 140 16.88 -17.17 13.75
C GLU A 140 16.04 -15.90 13.80
N ALA A 141 16.65 -14.78 13.41
CA ALA A 141 15.99 -13.49 13.33
C ALA A 141 16.35 -12.72 12.06
N LEU A 142 15.35 -12.01 11.54
CA LEU A 142 15.52 -10.94 10.55
C LEU A 142 15.42 -9.60 11.27
N LEU A 143 16.41 -8.74 11.12
CA LEU A 143 16.47 -7.48 11.86
C LEU A 143 16.26 -6.29 10.92
N SER A 144 15.46 -5.31 11.33
CA SER A 144 15.26 -4.11 10.53
C SER A 144 16.49 -3.18 10.55
N LEU A 145 16.72 -2.46 9.45
CA LEU A 145 17.78 -1.43 9.39
C LEU A 145 17.68 -0.38 10.49
N SER A 146 16.46 0.01 10.88
CA SER A 146 16.24 0.96 11.97
C SER A 146 16.66 0.39 13.32
N ALA A 147 16.44 -0.92 13.56
CA ALA A 147 16.95 -1.56 14.77
C ALA A 147 18.50 -1.56 14.79
N ILE A 148 19.13 -1.90 13.68
CA ILE A 148 20.60 -1.91 13.55
C ILE A 148 21.21 -0.53 13.81
N LYS A 149 20.64 0.51 13.18
CA LYS A 149 21.09 1.89 13.37
C LYS A 149 20.92 2.35 14.83
N ARG A 150 19.77 2.05 15.44
CA ARG A 150 19.48 2.42 16.83
C ARG A 150 20.33 1.63 17.84
N LEU A 151 20.79 0.43 17.50
CA LEU A 151 21.77 -0.34 18.27
C LEU A 151 23.20 0.20 18.13
N GLY A 152 23.43 1.29 17.38
CA GLY A 152 24.76 1.89 17.20
C GLY A 152 25.68 1.11 16.27
N ILE A 153 25.14 0.25 15.40
CA ILE A 153 25.92 -0.53 14.44
C ILE A 153 26.07 0.28 13.16
N ASN A 154 27.28 0.78 12.91
CA ASN A 154 27.59 1.64 11.76
C ASN A 154 27.54 0.90 10.42
N ASN A 155 27.97 -0.38 10.41
CA ASN A 155 27.97 -1.21 9.21
C ASN A 155 26.95 -2.35 9.34
N PRO A 156 25.78 -2.28 8.67
CA PRO A 156 24.71 -3.25 8.87
C PRO A 156 25.09 -4.72 8.72
N PRO A 157 25.88 -5.15 7.72
CA PRO A 157 26.27 -6.56 7.55
C PRO A 157 27.02 -7.17 8.74
N ASP A 158 27.65 -6.37 9.61
CA ASP A 158 28.46 -6.87 10.74
C ASP A 158 27.64 -7.63 11.79
N ILE A 159 26.32 -7.39 11.82
CA ILE A 159 25.40 -8.08 12.74
C ILE A 159 25.03 -9.48 12.23
N LEU A 160 25.25 -9.79 10.95
CA LEU A 160 24.91 -11.09 10.40
C LEU A 160 25.70 -12.21 11.08
N GLY A 161 24.97 -13.27 11.45
CA GLY A 161 25.48 -14.41 12.19
C GLY A 161 25.71 -14.15 13.67
N LYS A 162 25.49 -12.93 14.18
CA LYS A 162 25.61 -12.59 15.61
C LYS A 162 24.33 -12.88 16.36
N GLU A 163 24.47 -13.09 17.67
CA GLU A 163 23.34 -13.27 18.58
C GLU A 163 22.87 -11.95 19.17
N ILE A 164 21.55 -11.81 19.24
CA ILE A 164 20.85 -10.73 19.94
C ILE A 164 19.96 -11.35 21.02
N SER A 165 19.72 -10.60 22.09
CA SER A 165 18.77 -10.98 23.13
C SER A 165 17.54 -10.10 23.05
N THR A 166 16.36 -10.69 23.22
CA THR A 166 15.10 -9.96 23.15
C THR A 166 14.23 -10.29 24.35
N ALA A 167 13.60 -9.29 24.96
CA ALA A 167 12.65 -9.48 26.06
C ALA A 167 11.26 -9.04 25.60
N ALA A 168 10.45 -9.99 25.12
CA ALA A 168 9.12 -9.76 24.57
C ALA A 168 8.07 -9.79 25.67
N LYS A 169 7.17 -8.80 25.69
CA LYS A 169 6.08 -8.75 26.67
C LYS A 169 4.77 -9.23 26.02
N ILE A 170 4.33 -10.41 26.43
CA ILE A 170 3.13 -11.08 25.91
C ILE A 170 1.98 -10.91 26.90
N SER A 171 0.85 -10.36 26.47
CA SER A 171 -0.35 -10.25 27.32
C SER A 171 -0.95 -11.64 27.57
N SER A 172 -1.48 -11.85 28.76
CA SER A 172 -2.26 -13.05 29.13
C SER A 172 -3.45 -13.32 28.22
N ASP A 173 -3.96 -12.30 27.53
CA ASP A 173 -5.01 -12.47 26.53
C ASP A 173 -4.60 -13.42 25.40
N TYR A 174 -3.30 -13.58 25.11
CA TYR A 174 -2.77 -14.44 24.06
C TYR A 174 -2.32 -15.83 24.55
N LEU A 175 -2.25 -16.03 25.86
CA LEU A 175 -1.72 -17.25 26.48
C LEU A 175 -2.85 -18.19 26.87
N GLU A 176 -2.55 -19.49 26.87
CA GLU A 176 -3.44 -20.51 27.41
C GLU A 176 -3.59 -20.37 28.94
N ASP A 177 -2.47 -20.17 29.64
CA ASP A 177 -2.45 -19.86 31.07
C ASP A 177 -2.68 -18.35 31.31
N LYS A 178 -3.80 -18.03 31.96
CA LYS A 178 -4.22 -16.66 32.28
C LYS A 178 -3.91 -16.26 33.73
N SER A 179 -3.12 -17.04 34.45
CA SER A 179 -2.81 -16.82 35.86
C SER A 179 -2.00 -15.54 36.10
N ALA A 180 -1.05 -15.23 35.22
CA ALA A 180 -0.26 -13.99 35.27
C ALA A 180 -0.82 -12.96 34.27
N LYS A 181 -0.71 -11.65 34.56
CA LYS A 181 -1.21 -10.59 33.65
C LYS A 181 -0.44 -10.53 32.31
N SER A 182 0.84 -10.89 32.31
CA SER A 182 1.70 -10.94 31.13
C SER A 182 2.88 -11.87 31.37
N LEU A 183 3.38 -12.50 30.30
CA LEU A 183 4.62 -13.26 30.27
C LEU A 183 5.73 -12.39 29.66
N ASN A 184 6.89 -12.36 30.30
CA ASN A 184 8.12 -11.85 29.68
C ASN A 184 8.86 -13.04 29.07
N ALA A 185 9.00 -13.05 27.75
CA ALA A 185 9.66 -14.09 27.00
C ALA A 185 11.02 -13.61 26.53
N ASP A 186 12.08 -14.22 27.06
CA ASP A 186 13.46 -13.91 26.70
C ASP A 186 13.95 -14.87 25.61
N PHE A 187 14.29 -14.33 24.44
CA PHE A 187 14.83 -15.10 23.33
C PHE A 187 16.27 -14.72 23.04
N LYS A 188 17.09 -15.72 22.74
CA LYS A 188 18.43 -15.55 22.14
C LYS A 188 18.34 -15.95 20.68
N LEU A 189 18.47 -14.98 19.79
CA LEU A 189 18.23 -15.15 18.36
C LEU A 189 19.48 -14.82 17.56
N LYS A 190 19.78 -15.64 16.56
CA LYS A 190 20.87 -15.41 15.62
C LYS A 190 20.36 -14.61 14.42
N VAL A 191 20.98 -13.46 14.14
CA VAL A 191 20.56 -12.63 13.00
C VAL A 191 21.04 -13.25 11.69
N VAL A 192 20.12 -13.61 10.80
CA VAL A 192 20.43 -14.26 9.52
C VAL A 192 20.15 -13.37 8.31
N GLY A 193 19.38 -12.30 8.51
CA GLY A 193 19.09 -11.35 7.44
C GLY A 193 18.70 -9.97 7.97
N ILE A 194 18.77 -9.01 7.06
CA ILE A 194 18.51 -7.60 7.31
C ILE A 194 17.45 -7.14 6.33
N ILE A 195 16.36 -6.60 6.86
CA ILE A 195 15.19 -6.16 6.11
C ILE A 195 15.06 -4.64 6.09
N ASP A 196 14.40 -4.13 5.05
CA ASP A 196 14.32 -2.70 4.75
C ASP A 196 13.48 -1.88 5.76
N ASN A 197 13.55 -0.58 5.55
CA ASN A 197 13.52 0.49 6.53
C ASN A 197 12.09 0.93 6.86
N SER A 198 11.52 0.37 7.92
CA SER A 198 10.45 1.06 8.66
C SER A 198 11.09 2.05 9.64
N GLU A 199 10.43 3.17 9.96
CA GLU A 199 10.91 4.10 11.00
C GLU A 199 11.04 3.45 12.38
N THR A 200 10.28 2.38 12.62
CA THR A 200 10.32 1.62 13.87
C THR A 200 11.41 0.54 13.85
N ALA A 201 12.00 0.27 15.03
CA ALA A 201 12.87 -0.89 15.19
C ALA A 201 12.00 -2.15 15.32
N TYR A 202 12.26 -3.16 14.51
CA TYR A 202 11.54 -4.41 14.58
C TYR A 202 12.41 -5.59 14.16
N LEU A 203 11.99 -6.79 14.53
CA LEU A 203 12.60 -8.04 14.10
C LEU A 203 11.54 -9.10 13.80
N TYR A 204 11.85 -10.01 12.90
CA TYR A 204 11.04 -11.22 12.65
C TYR A 204 11.76 -12.43 13.22
N THR A 205 11.00 -13.35 13.79
CA THR A 205 11.45 -14.66 14.24
C THR A 205 10.34 -15.66 13.93
N PRO A 206 10.63 -16.97 13.84
CA PRO A 206 9.58 -17.95 13.59
C PRO A 206 8.45 -17.90 14.62
N LEU A 207 7.23 -18.18 14.18
CA LEU A 207 6.05 -18.12 15.05
C LEU A 207 6.11 -19.20 16.14
N VAL A 208 6.78 -20.32 15.87
CA VAL A 208 6.92 -21.43 16.81
C VAL A 208 7.54 -21.02 18.15
N ASN A 209 8.44 -20.03 18.14
CA ASN A 209 9.09 -19.51 19.34
C ASN A 209 8.07 -18.93 20.34
N PHE A 210 6.89 -18.52 19.85
CA PHE A 210 5.78 -18.07 20.68
C PHE A 210 4.81 -19.19 21.03
N THR A 211 4.49 -20.08 20.09
CA THR A 211 3.55 -21.19 20.36
C THR A 211 4.10 -22.16 21.38
N ASP A 212 5.42 -22.40 21.39
CA ASP A 212 6.11 -23.24 22.38
C ASP A 212 6.01 -22.67 23.81
N LEU A 213 5.71 -21.37 23.94
CA LEU A 213 5.46 -20.70 25.22
C LEU A 213 3.98 -20.69 25.63
N GLY A 214 3.12 -21.43 24.92
CA GLY A 214 1.69 -21.50 25.20
C GLY A 214 0.88 -20.33 24.64
N VAL A 215 1.40 -19.65 23.61
CA VAL A 215 0.61 -18.67 22.84
C VAL A 215 -0.38 -19.41 21.95
N VAL A 216 -1.67 -19.27 22.25
CA VAL A 216 -2.78 -19.94 21.55
C VAL A 216 -3.60 -18.96 20.70
N LYS A 217 -3.28 -17.67 20.75
CA LYS A 217 -3.90 -16.64 19.92
C LYS A 217 -2.86 -15.82 19.18
N TYR A 218 -3.22 -15.45 17.97
CA TYR A 218 -2.41 -14.68 17.05
C TYR A 218 -2.88 -13.23 16.99
N SER A 219 -1.97 -12.34 16.62
CA SER A 219 -2.30 -10.93 16.41
C SER A 219 -3.08 -10.71 15.10
N GLY A 220 -2.87 -11.59 14.12
CA GLY A 220 -3.59 -11.57 12.86
C GLY A 220 -3.25 -12.77 11.99
N LEU A 221 -3.80 -12.76 10.79
CA LEU A 221 -3.69 -13.81 9.79
C LEU A 221 -3.54 -13.17 8.42
N LYS A 222 -2.53 -13.55 7.66
CA LYS A 222 -2.41 -13.17 6.25
C LYS A 222 -2.97 -14.28 5.38
N VAL A 223 -3.91 -13.93 4.51
CA VAL A 223 -4.63 -14.84 3.63
C VAL A 223 -4.30 -14.50 2.19
N GLN A 224 -3.84 -15.47 1.42
CA GLN A 224 -3.63 -15.30 -0.01
C GLN A 224 -4.76 -16.01 -0.79
N THR A 225 -5.26 -15.31 -1.80
CA THR A 225 -6.23 -15.87 -2.74
C THR A 225 -5.54 -16.36 -4.00
N ASN A 226 -6.08 -17.40 -4.63
CA ASN A 226 -5.58 -17.92 -5.90
C ASN A 226 -5.54 -16.85 -7.01
N ALA A 227 -6.52 -15.94 -7.01
CA ALA A 227 -6.71 -14.90 -8.00
C ALA A 227 -7.26 -13.63 -7.35
N LYS A 228 -6.82 -12.48 -7.84
CA LYS A 228 -7.17 -11.15 -7.32
C LYS A 228 -8.69 -10.90 -7.40
N GLU A 229 -9.34 -11.47 -8.39
CA GLU A 229 -10.76 -11.37 -8.67
C GLU A 229 -11.62 -12.02 -7.57
N ASN A 230 -11.06 -13.02 -6.88
CA ASN A 230 -11.74 -13.72 -5.79
C ASN A 230 -11.61 -13.01 -4.44
N LEU A 231 -10.73 -12.00 -4.35
CA LEU A 231 -10.47 -11.24 -3.13
C LEU A 231 -11.75 -10.66 -2.51
N PRO A 232 -12.67 -10.01 -3.25
CA PRO A 232 -13.91 -9.50 -2.67
C PRO A 232 -14.84 -10.60 -2.12
N LEU A 233 -14.85 -11.79 -2.73
CA LEU A 233 -15.68 -12.91 -2.30
C LEU A 233 -15.15 -13.51 -0.99
N VAL A 234 -13.85 -13.82 -0.96
CA VAL A 234 -13.16 -14.34 0.23
C VAL A 234 -13.24 -13.33 1.37
N LYS A 235 -13.03 -12.03 1.06
CA LYS A 235 -13.20 -10.92 2.00
C LYS A 235 -14.55 -10.98 2.71
N LYS A 236 -15.64 -11.00 1.92
CA LYS A 236 -17.01 -11.01 2.44
C LYS A 236 -17.31 -12.24 3.29
N GLN A 237 -16.77 -13.41 2.92
CA GLN A 237 -16.93 -14.64 3.70
C GLN A 237 -16.21 -14.54 5.05
N ILE A 238 -14.97 -14.06 5.07
CA ILE A 238 -14.19 -13.86 6.31
C ILE A 238 -14.86 -12.82 7.21
N GLU A 239 -15.37 -11.73 6.64
CA GLU A 239 -16.11 -10.69 7.38
C GLU A 239 -17.45 -11.21 7.94
N THR A 240 -18.10 -12.16 7.26
CA THR A 240 -19.32 -12.82 7.77
C THR A 240 -19.02 -13.69 9.00
N PHE A 241 -17.79 -14.21 9.12
CA PHE A 241 -17.33 -14.86 10.34
C PHE A 241 -16.98 -13.86 11.46
N GLY A 242 -17.12 -12.56 11.20
CA GLY A 242 -16.94 -11.45 12.14
C GLY A 242 -15.48 -11.02 12.36
N PHE A 243 -14.57 -11.45 11.48
CA PHE A 243 -13.23 -10.89 11.40
C PHE A 243 -13.25 -9.54 10.66
N LYS A 244 -12.22 -8.75 10.90
CA LYS A 244 -11.96 -7.55 10.09
C LYS A 244 -10.91 -7.90 9.04
N THR A 245 -11.13 -7.46 7.81
CA THR A 245 -10.19 -7.65 6.73
C THR A 245 -9.72 -6.32 6.15
N THR A 246 -8.48 -6.28 5.69
CA THR A 246 -7.90 -5.17 4.93
C THR A 246 -7.04 -5.75 3.82
N SER A 247 -7.00 -5.10 2.66
CA SER A 247 -6.14 -5.53 1.56
C SER A 247 -5.49 -4.34 0.86
N LEU A 248 -4.32 -4.57 0.27
CA LEU A 248 -3.67 -3.56 -0.57
C LEU A 248 -4.49 -3.26 -1.82
N ASN A 249 -5.26 -4.24 -2.30
CA ASN A 249 -6.22 -4.06 -3.38
C ASN A 249 -7.32 -3.05 -3.04
N ASP A 250 -7.78 -2.97 -1.79
CA ASP A 250 -8.74 -1.95 -1.35
C ASP A 250 -8.14 -0.55 -1.51
N THR A 251 -6.88 -0.36 -1.14
CA THR A 251 -6.16 0.91 -1.30
C THR A 251 -6.03 1.28 -2.79
N VAL A 252 -5.66 0.32 -3.65
CA VAL A 252 -5.61 0.54 -5.10
C VAL A 252 -6.97 0.93 -5.67
N ALA A 253 -8.04 0.25 -5.25
CA ALA A 253 -9.39 0.55 -5.69
C ALA A 253 -9.82 1.97 -5.26
N GLN A 254 -9.52 2.36 -4.02
CA GLN A 254 -9.79 3.70 -3.49
C GLN A 254 -9.03 4.79 -4.26
N ILE A 255 -7.75 4.59 -4.55
CA ILE A 255 -6.95 5.52 -5.37
C ILE A 255 -7.60 5.69 -6.75
N ASN A 256 -7.94 4.59 -7.40
CA ASN A 256 -8.58 4.62 -8.73
C ASN A 256 -9.94 5.32 -8.71
N GLU A 257 -10.76 5.10 -7.67
CA GLU A 257 -12.03 5.78 -7.50
C GLU A 257 -11.87 7.28 -7.30
N PHE A 258 -10.96 7.69 -6.42
CA PHE A 258 -10.63 9.10 -6.19
C PHE A 258 -10.19 9.79 -7.49
N PHE A 259 -9.22 9.23 -8.20
CA PHE A 259 -8.72 9.84 -9.45
C PHE A 259 -9.77 9.88 -10.55
N ARG A 260 -10.66 8.89 -10.63
CA ARG A 260 -11.78 8.88 -11.56
C ARG A 260 -12.76 10.02 -11.27
N ILE A 261 -13.13 10.24 -10.01
CA ILE A 261 -13.97 11.37 -9.60
C ILE A 261 -13.28 12.69 -9.93
N PHE A 262 -11.99 12.82 -9.58
CA PHE A 262 -11.19 14.01 -9.88
C PHE A 262 -11.16 14.32 -11.38
N GLN A 263 -10.99 13.32 -12.23
CA GLN A 263 -11.03 13.46 -13.69
C GLN A 263 -12.40 13.92 -14.19
N TYR A 264 -13.50 13.40 -13.64
CA TYR A 264 -14.84 13.87 -14.02
C TYR A 264 -15.05 15.34 -13.67
N VAL A 265 -14.54 15.79 -12.52
CA VAL A 265 -14.58 17.20 -12.13
C VAL A 265 -13.78 18.07 -13.11
N LEU A 266 -12.57 17.63 -13.48
CA LEU A 266 -11.74 18.34 -14.46
C LEU A 266 -12.40 18.42 -15.85
N ILE A 267 -13.02 17.33 -16.31
CA ILE A 267 -13.77 17.31 -17.58
C ILE A 267 -14.98 18.25 -17.49
N GLY A 268 -15.66 18.30 -16.35
CA GLY A 268 -16.77 19.23 -16.09
C GLY A 268 -16.33 20.69 -16.22
N PHE A 269 -15.28 21.09 -15.52
CA PHE A 269 -14.72 22.45 -15.65
C PHE A 269 -14.20 22.74 -17.06
N GLY A 270 -13.55 21.76 -17.69
CA GLY A 270 -13.07 21.89 -19.07
C GLY A 270 -14.20 22.13 -20.06
N THR A 271 -15.33 21.46 -19.89
CA THR A 271 -16.52 21.65 -20.73
C THR A 271 -17.09 23.06 -20.57
N ILE A 272 -17.18 23.57 -19.34
CA ILE A 272 -17.61 24.94 -19.06
C ILE A 272 -16.65 25.95 -19.71
N ALA A 273 -15.34 25.74 -19.56
CA ALA A 273 -14.32 26.61 -20.15
C ALA A 273 -14.42 26.65 -21.68
N ILE A 274 -14.68 25.51 -22.33
CA ILE A 274 -14.90 25.44 -23.79
C ILE A 274 -16.16 26.23 -24.18
N ILE A 275 -17.26 26.10 -23.45
CA ILE A 275 -18.50 26.86 -23.73
C ILE A 275 -18.24 28.37 -23.63
N VAL A 276 -17.56 28.81 -22.57
CA VAL A 276 -17.22 30.24 -22.37
C VAL A 276 -16.31 30.74 -23.50
N ALA A 277 -15.31 29.95 -23.90
CA ALA A 277 -14.43 30.29 -25.02
C ALA A 277 -15.22 30.39 -26.34
N CYS A 278 -16.17 29.47 -26.60
CA CYS A 278 -17.06 29.53 -27.75
C CYS A 278 -17.93 30.79 -27.76
N LEU A 279 -18.53 31.16 -26.62
CA LEU A 279 -19.33 32.40 -26.52
C LEU A 279 -18.47 33.65 -26.79
N GLY A 280 -17.23 33.68 -26.29
CA GLY A 280 -16.26 34.75 -26.58
C GLY A 280 -15.90 34.85 -28.07
N MET A 281 -15.77 33.71 -28.76
CA MET A 281 -15.60 33.64 -30.20
C MET A 281 -16.82 34.18 -30.96
N PHE A 282 -18.03 33.75 -30.58
CA PHE A 282 -19.26 34.21 -31.22
C PHE A 282 -19.43 35.72 -31.11
N ASN A 283 -19.21 36.30 -29.92
CA ASN A 283 -19.30 37.74 -29.75
C ASN A 283 -18.33 38.50 -30.69
N THR A 284 -17.12 37.98 -30.83
CA THR A 284 -16.10 38.52 -31.74
C THR A 284 -16.52 38.45 -33.20
N LEU A 285 -17.12 37.34 -33.63
CA LEU A 285 -17.58 37.11 -34.99
C LEU A 285 -18.80 37.97 -35.35
N THR A 286 -19.79 38.08 -34.45
CA THR A 286 -21.01 38.87 -34.69
C THR A 286 -20.70 40.36 -34.88
N ILE A 287 -19.72 40.90 -34.15
CA ILE A 287 -19.27 42.30 -34.32
C ILE A 287 -18.56 42.51 -35.68
N MET A 288 -18.01 41.46 -36.31
CA MET A 288 -17.33 41.58 -37.60
C MET A 288 -18.27 41.54 -38.81
N VAL A 289 -19.49 41.01 -38.67
CA VAL A 289 -20.49 41.05 -39.75
C VAL A 289 -21.04 42.48 -39.81
N PRO A 290 -20.85 43.22 -40.91
CA PRO A 290 -21.50 44.52 -41.06
C PRO A 290 -23.01 44.31 -40.94
N LYS A 291 -23.68 45.05 -40.05
CA LYS A 291 -25.14 45.15 -40.10
C LYS A 291 -25.48 45.76 -41.46
N ILE A 292 -26.08 44.95 -42.34
CA ILE A 292 -26.73 45.40 -43.57
C ILE A 292 -28.02 46.11 -43.18
#